data_AF-A0AAE6CFH1-F1
#
_entry.id   AF-A0AAE6CFH1-F1
#
_cell.length_a   1.000
_cell.length_b   1.000
_cell.length_c   1.000
_cell.angle_alpha   90.00
_cell.angle_beta   90.00
_cell.angle_gamma   90.00
#
_symmetry.space_group_name_H-M   'P 1'
#
loop_
_entity.id
_entity.type
_entity.pdbx_description
1 polymer ?
#
loop_
_entity_poly.entity_id
_entity_poly.type
_entity_poly.pdbx_seq_one_letter_code
_entity_poly.pdbx_strand_id
1 'polypeptide(L)'
;MSHSLFQPWRMLWLVLLTALWTHQAAAQALTVEDDRGDLVVEFTLSYDDLSIRYRDHGVMTRLSSRLKDDKRKYYGPNGALVAEVKSKGDDFKLRADGLNGEIKVKGDIEKLKIVVNGDEKRPVKIKAKGDKLKVYRVSGETEIFIGQAQLSPDKKEIKVKDADKDERYRINDFRLSSAYGLLLDERILPEYRYILMAEILMRQ
;
A
#
# COMPACT_ATOMS: atom_id res chain seq x y z
N MET A 1 -8.70 82.37 -22.91
CA MET A 1 -9.50 81.15 -23.18
C MET A 1 -8.67 79.95 -22.76
N SER A 2 -8.88 79.49 -21.53
CA SER A 2 -8.15 78.38 -20.90
C SER A 2 -9.11 77.23 -20.58
N HIS A 3 -9.01 76.16 -21.37
CA HIS A 3 -9.52 74.82 -21.07
C HIS A 3 -8.50 74.09 -20.19
N SER A 4 -8.76 73.07 -19.37
CA SER A 4 -9.96 72.46 -18.79
C SER A 4 -9.43 71.54 -17.68
N LEU A 5 -10.17 71.45 -16.58
CA LEU A 5 -9.95 70.49 -15.49
C LEU A 5 -10.11 69.04 -15.96
N PHE A 6 -9.19 68.16 -15.58
CA PHE A 6 -9.44 66.72 -15.45
C PHE A 6 -8.66 66.17 -14.25
N GLN A 7 -9.38 65.89 -13.16
CA GLN A 7 -9.12 64.77 -12.25
C GLN A 7 -10.22 63.73 -12.53
N PRO A 8 -9.93 62.43 -12.47
CA PRO A 8 -10.08 61.71 -11.18
C PRO A 8 -9.07 60.54 -11.00
N TRP A 9 -8.64 60.22 -9.77
CA TRP A 9 -8.97 58.98 -8.99
C TRP A 9 -8.72 57.65 -9.72
N ARG A 10 -8.37 56.52 -9.10
CA ARG A 10 -7.97 56.02 -7.76
C ARG A 10 -7.73 54.52 -8.02
N MET A 11 -7.03 53.86 -7.10
CA MET A 11 -7.09 52.41 -6.86
C MET A 11 -6.41 51.48 -7.89
N LEU A 12 -5.09 51.36 -7.74
CA LEU A 12 -4.37 50.14 -8.08
C LEU A 12 -4.71 49.07 -7.03
N TRP A 13 -5.68 48.20 -7.31
CA TRP A 13 -5.95 47.02 -6.48
C TRP A 13 -4.84 45.99 -6.71
N LEU A 14 -4.09 45.70 -5.65
CA LEU A 14 -3.15 44.58 -5.58
C LEU A 14 -3.94 43.27 -5.70
N VAL A 15 -3.80 42.58 -6.83
CA VAL A 15 -4.26 41.20 -6.98
C VAL A 15 -3.22 40.29 -6.33
N LEU A 16 -3.43 39.97 -5.06
CA LEU A 16 -2.66 38.96 -4.34
C LEU A 16 -3.31 37.60 -4.63
N LEU A 17 -2.96 37.04 -5.78
CA LEU A 17 -3.31 35.67 -6.19
C LEU A 17 -2.49 34.72 -5.32
N THR A 18 -3.04 34.29 -4.19
CA THR A 18 -2.53 33.13 -3.47
C THR A 18 -2.78 31.90 -4.34
N ALA A 19 -1.76 31.50 -5.08
CA ALA A 19 -1.73 30.17 -5.69
C ALA A 19 -1.81 29.15 -4.55
N LEU A 20 -2.99 28.60 -4.32
CA LEU A 20 -3.17 27.36 -3.59
C LEU A 20 -2.52 26.28 -4.44
N TRP A 21 -1.25 26.00 -4.18
CA TRP A 21 -0.57 24.82 -4.69
C TRP A 21 -1.21 23.62 -4.00
N THR A 22 -2.29 23.08 -4.55
CA THR A 22 -2.69 21.73 -4.22
C THR A 22 -1.56 20.83 -4.69
N HIS A 23 -0.74 20.35 -3.76
CA HIS A 23 0.11 19.19 -3.99
C HIS A 23 -0.81 17.99 -4.24
N GLN A 24 -1.31 17.88 -5.47
CA GLN A 24 -1.90 16.65 -5.96
C GLN A 24 -0.71 15.71 -6.13
N ALA A 25 -0.34 15.02 -5.04
CA ALA A 25 0.70 14.01 -5.07
C ALA A 25 0.37 13.05 -6.20
N ALA A 26 1.28 12.92 -7.18
CA ALA A 26 1.07 12.05 -8.33
C ALA A 26 0.79 10.64 -7.82
N ALA A 27 -0.28 10.02 -8.32
CA ALA A 27 -0.61 8.66 -7.94
C ALA A 27 0.54 7.71 -8.32
N GLN A 28 1.04 6.92 -7.37
CA GLN A 28 2.04 5.90 -7.63
C GLN A 28 1.35 4.67 -8.22
N ALA A 29 1.80 4.23 -9.40
CA ALA A 29 1.37 2.96 -9.97
C ALA A 29 2.43 1.88 -9.72
N LEU A 30 2.00 0.68 -9.32
CA LEU A 30 2.87 -0.46 -9.04
C LEU A 30 2.21 -1.75 -9.51
N THR A 31 2.94 -2.63 -10.16
CA THR A 31 2.50 -3.94 -10.64
C THR A 31 3.34 -5.04 -10.01
N VAL A 32 2.67 -6.17 -9.76
CA VAL A 32 3.29 -7.41 -9.31
C VAL A 32 3.00 -8.46 -10.37
N GLU A 33 4.05 -9.08 -10.86
CA GLU A 33 4.00 -10.21 -11.79
C GLU A 33 4.43 -11.49 -11.08
N ASP A 34 3.92 -12.64 -11.52
CA ASP A 34 4.43 -13.94 -11.10
C ASP A 34 5.75 -14.29 -11.82
N ASP A 35 6.30 -15.47 -11.52
CA ASP A 35 7.53 -15.98 -12.12
C ASP A 35 7.45 -16.13 -13.65
N ARG A 36 6.26 -16.37 -14.19
CA ARG A 36 5.95 -16.48 -15.63
C ARG A 36 5.73 -15.13 -16.31
N GLY A 37 5.67 -14.04 -15.55
CA GLY A 37 5.39 -12.69 -16.06
C GLY A 37 3.90 -12.38 -16.20
N ASP A 38 3.02 -13.19 -15.61
CA ASP A 38 1.60 -12.87 -15.56
C ASP A 38 1.34 -11.80 -14.50
N LEU A 39 0.56 -10.76 -14.87
CA LEU A 39 0.10 -9.75 -13.91
C LEU A 39 -0.77 -10.41 -12.82
N VAL A 40 -0.33 -10.27 -11.57
CA VAL A 40 -1.01 -10.75 -10.36
C VAL A 40 -1.86 -9.63 -9.75
N VAL A 41 -1.26 -8.46 -9.53
CA VAL A 41 -1.94 -7.29 -8.97
C VAL A 41 -1.31 -6.00 -9.47
N GLU A 42 -2.13 -4.98 -9.63
CA GLU A 42 -1.77 -3.61 -9.90
C GLU A 42 -2.37 -2.71 -8.83
N PHE A 43 -1.56 -1.78 -8.34
CA PHE A 43 -1.91 -0.75 -7.39
C PHE A 43 -1.87 0.61 -8.06
N THR A 44 -2.86 1.45 -7.77
CA THR A 44 -2.80 2.89 -7.99
C THR A 44 -2.99 3.55 -6.64
N LEU A 45 -1.92 4.18 -6.15
CA LEU A 45 -1.81 4.65 -4.79
C LEU A 45 -1.84 6.18 -4.76
N SER A 46 -2.86 6.76 -4.14
CA SER A 46 -2.92 8.18 -3.78
C SER A 46 -3.40 8.32 -2.35
N TYR A 47 -3.20 9.51 -1.76
CA TYR A 47 -3.59 9.74 -0.37
C TYR A 47 -5.09 9.50 -0.13
N ASP A 48 -5.95 10.04 -0.99
CA ASP A 48 -7.41 9.96 -0.81
C ASP A 48 -8.01 8.69 -1.41
N ASP A 49 -7.48 8.25 -2.56
CA ASP A 49 -8.00 7.12 -3.33
C ASP A 49 -6.92 6.06 -3.59
N LEU A 50 -7.30 4.80 -3.39
CA LEU A 50 -6.49 3.63 -3.66
C LEU A 50 -7.31 2.71 -4.52
N SER A 51 -6.71 2.25 -5.62
CA SER A 51 -7.28 1.25 -6.49
C SER A 51 -6.38 0.04 -6.52
N ILE A 52 -6.96 -1.14 -6.32
CA ILE A 52 -6.26 -2.42 -6.39
C ILE A 52 -6.96 -3.24 -7.45
N ARG A 53 -6.23 -3.63 -8.50
CA ARG A 53 -6.74 -4.49 -9.56
C ARG A 53 -5.96 -5.79 -9.53
N TYR A 54 -6.61 -6.91 -9.23
CA TYR A 54 -5.93 -8.20 -9.08
C TYR A 54 -6.70 -9.32 -9.77
N ARG A 55 -5.98 -10.41 -10.06
CA ARG A 55 -6.55 -11.61 -10.66
C ARG A 55 -7.14 -12.49 -9.56
N ASP A 56 -8.45 -12.71 -9.62
CA ASP A 56 -9.19 -13.62 -8.75
C ASP A 56 -9.84 -14.72 -9.59
N HIS A 57 -9.46 -15.97 -9.37
CA HIS A 57 -9.93 -17.13 -10.16
C HIS A 57 -9.90 -16.92 -11.69
N GLY A 58 -8.89 -16.20 -12.21
CA GLY A 58 -8.73 -15.92 -13.64
C GLY A 58 -9.49 -14.69 -14.14
N VAL A 59 -10.28 -14.02 -13.30
CA VAL A 59 -11.00 -12.79 -13.62
C VAL A 59 -10.29 -11.61 -12.98
N MET A 60 -10.09 -10.53 -13.74
CA MET A 60 -9.58 -9.28 -13.16
C MET A 60 -10.70 -8.59 -12.37
N THR A 61 -10.49 -8.41 -11.07
CA THR A 61 -11.40 -7.67 -10.20
C THR A 61 -10.75 -6.39 -9.69
N ARG A 62 -11.57 -5.45 -9.24
CA ARG A 62 -11.12 -4.14 -8.75
C ARG A 62 -11.67 -3.86 -7.37
N LEU A 63 -10.79 -3.42 -6.47
CA LEU A 63 -11.15 -2.76 -5.22
C LEU A 63 -10.90 -1.27 -5.37
N SER A 64 -11.82 -0.47 -4.85
CA SER A 64 -11.68 0.98 -4.71
C SER A 64 -11.74 1.36 -3.24
N SER A 65 -10.99 2.36 -2.84
CA SER A 65 -10.94 2.79 -1.45
C SER A 65 -11.64 4.13 -1.24
N ARG A 66 -12.11 4.37 -0.02
CA ARG A 66 -12.54 5.70 0.43
C ARG A 66 -11.99 5.95 1.82
N LEU A 67 -11.18 6.99 1.95
CA LEU A 67 -10.73 7.49 3.24
C LEU A 67 -11.83 8.33 3.88
N LYS A 68 -12.12 8.05 5.15
CA LYS A 68 -13.00 8.87 5.99
C LYS A 68 -12.48 8.83 7.42
N ASP A 69 -12.10 9.99 7.95
CA ASP A 69 -11.52 10.13 9.29
C ASP A 69 -10.27 9.24 9.44
N ASP A 70 -10.20 8.41 10.49
CA ASP A 70 -9.12 7.47 10.77
C ASP A 70 -9.29 6.10 10.09
N LYS A 71 -10.24 5.99 9.15
CA LYS A 71 -10.65 4.73 8.52
C LYS A 71 -10.60 4.80 7.01
N ARG A 72 -10.03 3.78 6.38
CA ARG A 72 -10.17 3.54 4.95
C ARG A 72 -11.05 2.33 4.70
N LYS A 73 -12.09 2.50 3.88
CA LYS A 73 -12.98 1.41 3.48
C LYS A 73 -12.67 0.99 2.06
N TYR A 74 -12.66 -0.32 1.82
CA TYR A 74 -12.43 -0.92 0.50
C TYR A 74 -13.71 -1.55 -0.01
N TYR A 75 -14.06 -1.25 -1.25
CA TYR A 75 -15.29 -1.68 -1.90
C TYR A 75 -14.99 -2.50 -3.14
N GLY A 76 -15.74 -3.57 -3.33
CA GLY A 76 -15.70 -4.39 -4.55
C GLY A 76 -16.40 -3.72 -5.73
N PRO A 77 -16.39 -4.36 -6.92
CA PRO A 77 -16.96 -3.79 -8.15
C PRO A 77 -18.46 -3.49 -8.06
N ASN A 78 -19.19 -4.23 -7.23
CA ASN A 78 -20.62 -4.03 -6.96
C ASN A 78 -20.91 -2.95 -5.89
N GLY A 79 -19.88 -2.27 -5.38
CA GLY A 79 -20.00 -1.30 -4.30
C GLY A 79 -20.18 -1.91 -2.91
N ALA A 80 -20.13 -3.25 -2.77
CA ALA A 80 -20.18 -3.90 -1.47
C ALA A 80 -18.88 -3.64 -0.69
N LEU A 81 -19.01 -3.42 0.62
CA LEU A 81 -17.87 -3.27 1.51
C LEU A 81 -17.13 -4.62 1.61
N VAL A 82 -15.84 -4.61 1.29
CA VAL A 82 -14.95 -5.79 1.36
C VAL A 82 -14.16 -5.77 2.66
N ALA A 83 -13.61 -4.62 3.05
CA ALA A 83 -12.86 -4.47 4.29
C ALA A 83 -12.86 -3.01 4.79
N GLU A 84 -12.64 -2.85 6.09
CA GLU A 84 -12.33 -1.59 6.74
C GLU A 84 -10.93 -1.67 7.38
N VAL A 85 -10.09 -0.69 7.08
CA VAL A 85 -8.80 -0.48 7.73
C VAL A 85 -8.92 0.69 8.69
N LYS A 86 -8.57 0.47 9.95
CA LYS A 86 -8.51 1.51 10.97
C LYS A 86 -7.06 1.79 11.36
N SER A 87 -6.63 3.03 11.19
CA SER A 87 -5.28 3.49 11.57
C SER A 87 -5.17 3.74 13.07
N LYS A 88 -3.97 3.54 13.62
CA LYS A 88 -3.61 3.86 15.00
C LYS A 88 -2.11 4.22 15.08
N GLY A 89 -1.78 5.47 14.77
CA GLY A 89 -0.37 5.86 14.58
C GLY A 89 0.19 5.14 13.36
N ASP A 90 1.38 4.55 13.50
CA ASP A 90 2.03 3.76 12.45
C ASP A 90 1.42 2.35 12.30
N ASP A 91 0.70 1.88 13.33
CA ASP A 91 -0.01 0.60 13.31
C ASP A 91 -1.38 0.74 12.63
N PHE A 92 -1.92 -0.37 12.13
CA PHE A 92 -3.30 -0.41 11.66
C PHE A 92 -3.91 -1.79 11.80
N LYS A 93 -5.23 -1.85 11.62
CA LYS A 93 -6.01 -3.08 11.73
C LYS A 93 -6.97 -3.19 10.57
N LEU A 94 -7.00 -4.34 9.91
CA LEU A 94 -7.97 -4.69 8.89
C LEU A 94 -9.08 -5.55 9.50
N ARG A 95 -10.33 -5.19 9.19
CA ARG A 95 -11.54 -5.95 9.52
C ARG A 95 -12.33 -6.21 8.25
N ALA A 96 -12.91 -7.39 8.14
CA ALA A 96 -13.77 -7.78 7.04
C ALA A 96 -14.74 -8.86 7.52
N ASP A 97 -15.92 -8.94 6.91
CA ASP A 97 -16.95 -9.93 7.31
C ASP A 97 -16.49 -11.38 7.07
N GLY A 98 -15.64 -11.61 6.07
CA GLY A 98 -15.03 -12.90 5.79
C GLY A 98 -13.88 -13.29 6.74
N LEU A 99 -13.47 -12.40 7.64
CA LEU A 99 -12.44 -12.69 8.64
C LEU A 99 -13.06 -13.05 9.98
N ASN A 100 -12.57 -14.12 10.59
CA ASN A 100 -12.85 -14.41 12.00
C ASN A 100 -12.02 -13.47 12.89
N GLY A 101 -12.37 -12.17 12.92
CA GLY A 101 -11.72 -11.12 13.71
C GLY A 101 -10.96 -10.07 12.89
N GLU A 102 -9.81 -9.62 13.40
CA GLU A 102 -9.01 -8.55 12.77
C GLU A 102 -7.57 -8.99 12.46
N ILE A 103 -7.01 -8.51 11.34
CA ILE A 103 -5.58 -8.62 11.06
C ILE A 103 -4.91 -7.35 11.56
N LYS A 104 -3.96 -7.49 12.48
CA LYS A 104 -3.20 -6.38 13.07
C LYS A 104 -1.84 -6.28 12.41
N VAL A 105 -1.51 -5.12 11.87
CA VAL A 105 -0.18 -4.80 11.35
C VAL A 105 0.48 -3.82 12.30
N LYS A 106 1.72 -4.14 12.70
CA LYS A 106 2.49 -3.33 13.66
C LYS A 106 3.93 -3.12 13.22
N GLY A 107 4.43 -1.92 13.47
CA GLY A 107 5.81 -1.54 13.15
C GLY A 107 5.97 -0.92 11.77
N ASP A 108 7.21 -0.89 11.29
CA ASP A 108 7.63 -0.07 10.15
C ASP A 108 8.41 -0.92 9.12
N ILE A 109 9.14 -0.25 8.23
CA ILE A 109 9.97 -0.87 7.20
C ILE A 109 11.11 -1.72 7.79
N GLU A 110 11.68 -1.33 8.93
CA GLU A 110 12.79 -2.06 9.55
C GLU A 110 12.30 -3.37 10.15
N LYS A 111 11.12 -3.32 10.78
CA LYS A 111 10.52 -4.47 11.47
C LYS A 111 9.00 -4.39 11.49
N LEU A 112 8.38 -5.09 10.55
CA LEU A 112 6.94 -5.28 10.50
C LEU A 112 6.51 -6.59 11.16
N LYS A 113 5.40 -6.58 11.89
CA LYS A 113 4.74 -7.76 12.44
C LYS A 113 3.27 -7.79 12.03
N ILE A 114 2.83 -8.93 11.51
CA ILE A 114 1.46 -9.17 11.05
C ILE A 114 0.85 -10.29 11.90
N VAL A 115 -0.30 -10.00 12.51
CA VAL A 115 -1.00 -10.91 13.42
C VAL A 115 -2.42 -11.11 12.91
N VAL A 116 -2.77 -12.33 12.51
CA VAL A 116 -4.12 -12.71 12.12
C VAL A 116 -4.87 -13.20 13.34
N ASN A 117 -6.10 -12.75 13.55
CA ASN A 117 -6.94 -13.22 14.66
C ASN A 117 -7.23 -14.72 14.53
N GLY A 118 -7.18 -15.45 15.65
CA GLY A 118 -7.25 -16.91 15.67
C GLY A 118 -5.92 -17.60 15.29
N ASP A 119 -4.90 -16.85 14.87
CA ASP A 119 -3.55 -17.36 14.61
C ASP A 119 -2.45 -16.51 15.29
N GLU A 120 -2.76 -15.98 16.48
CA GLU A 120 -1.88 -15.05 17.20
C GLU A 120 -0.54 -15.67 17.61
N LYS A 121 -0.48 -16.99 17.68
CA LYS A 121 0.73 -17.76 18.00
C LYS A 121 1.68 -17.91 16.80
N ARG A 122 1.22 -17.64 15.57
CA ARG A 122 2.03 -17.72 14.35
C ARG A 122 2.06 -16.41 13.56
N PRO A 123 2.47 -15.28 14.15
CA PRO A 123 2.59 -14.03 13.40
C PRO A 123 3.65 -14.14 12.30
N VAL A 124 3.47 -13.36 11.24
CA VAL A 124 4.54 -13.11 10.27
C VAL A 124 5.36 -11.89 10.71
N LYS A 125 6.67 -11.99 10.57
CA LYS A 125 7.63 -10.91 10.83
C LYS A 125 8.45 -10.65 9.59
N ILE A 126 8.59 -9.38 9.23
CA ILE A 126 9.39 -8.92 8.11
C ILE A 126 10.49 -8.04 8.68
N LYS A 127 11.75 -8.34 8.35
CA LYS A 127 12.92 -7.67 8.93
C LYS A 127 13.85 -7.18 7.84
N ALA A 128 14.22 -5.90 7.87
CA ALA A 128 15.22 -5.34 6.99
C ALA A 128 16.63 -5.89 7.31
N LYS A 129 17.38 -6.18 6.23
CA LYS A 129 18.74 -6.71 6.25
C LYS A 129 19.52 -6.18 5.03
N GLY A 130 19.96 -4.93 5.09
CA GLY A 130 20.67 -4.29 3.98
C GLY A 130 19.72 -4.03 2.81
N ASP A 131 20.01 -4.61 1.64
CA ASP A 131 19.27 -4.48 0.38
C ASP A 131 18.04 -5.40 0.27
N LYS A 132 17.72 -6.12 1.34
CA LYS A 132 16.63 -7.12 1.37
C LYS A 132 15.82 -7.07 2.65
N LEU A 133 14.61 -7.58 2.55
CA LEU A 133 13.68 -7.88 3.63
C LEU A 133 13.57 -9.39 3.77
N LYS A 134 13.83 -9.93 4.97
CA LYS A 134 13.62 -11.33 5.27
C LYS A 134 12.26 -11.53 5.93
N VAL A 135 11.53 -12.53 5.47
CA VAL A 135 10.19 -12.87 5.97
C VAL A 135 10.27 -14.15 6.79
N TYR A 136 9.66 -14.10 7.97
CA TYR A 136 9.65 -15.20 8.93
C TYR A 136 8.23 -15.48 9.39
N ARG A 137 7.89 -16.76 9.54
CA ARG A 137 6.71 -17.22 10.27
C ARG A 137 7.13 -17.67 11.65
N VAL A 138 6.50 -17.12 12.69
CA VAL A 138 6.75 -17.58 14.05
C VAL A 138 6.01 -18.89 14.30
N SER A 139 6.65 -19.82 15.02
CA SER A 139 6.02 -21.02 15.57
C SER A 139 6.54 -21.25 16.98
N GLY A 140 5.70 -20.99 17.98
CA GLY A 140 6.13 -20.96 19.38
C GLY A 140 7.19 -19.88 19.60
N GLU A 141 8.39 -20.28 20.02
CA GLU A 141 9.53 -19.38 20.26
C GLU A 141 10.47 -19.27 19.04
N THR A 142 10.22 -20.05 17.98
CA THR A 142 11.09 -20.08 16.79
C THR A 142 10.58 -19.19 15.66
N GLU A 143 11.51 -18.64 14.89
CA GLU A 143 11.24 -17.93 13.64
C GLU A 143 11.69 -18.78 12.46
N ILE A 144 10.74 -19.26 11.67
CA ILE A 144 10.96 -20.07 10.47
C ILE A 144 11.07 -19.12 9.29
N PHE A 145 12.20 -19.11 8.60
CA PHE A 145 12.37 -18.33 7.37
C PHE A 145 11.46 -18.87 6.27
N ILE A 146 10.69 -17.99 5.62
CA ILE A 146 9.75 -18.37 4.55
C ILE A 146 10.06 -17.68 3.20
N GLY A 147 11.06 -16.79 3.18
CA GLY A 147 11.51 -16.14 1.95
C GLY A 147 11.95 -14.69 2.16
N GLN A 148 12.16 -13.97 1.07
CA GLN A 148 12.70 -12.62 1.10
C GLN A 148 12.23 -11.76 -0.09
N ALA A 149 12.15 -10.45 0.12
CA ALA A 149 12.08 -9.45 -0.94
C ALA A 149 13.45 -8.77 -1.07
N GLN A 150 13.98 -8.62 -2.28
CA GLN A 150 15.31 -8.03 -2.50
C GLN A 150 15.28 -7.07 -3.69
N LEU A 151 15.96 -5.94 -3.53
CA LEU A 151 16.18 -5.00 -4.63
C LEU A 151 17.11 -5.64 -5.67
N SER A 152 16.74 -5.54 -6.95
CA SER A 152 17.59 -5.91 -8.08
C SER A 152 18.07 -4.62 -8.76
N PRO A 153 19.25 -4.07 -8.38
CA PRO A 153 19.69 -2.75 -8.81
C PRO A 153 19.73 -2.61 -10.34
N ASP A 154 20.18 -3.66 -11.03
CA ASP A 154 20.38 -3.67 -12.47
C ASP A 154 19.07 -3.55 -13.27
N LYS A 155 17.98 -4.06 -12.71
CA LYS A 155 16.68 -4.18 -13.39
C LYS A 155 15.64 -3.18 -12.91
N LYS A 156 15.98 -2.39 -11.88
CA LYS A 156 15.08 -1.45 -11.21
C LYS A 156 13.76 -2.11 -10.75
N GLU A 157 13.87 -3.31 -10.22
CA GLU A 157 12.72 -4.12 -9.75
C GLU A 157 13.01 -4.69 -8.36
N ILE A 158 11.95 -5.08 -7.64
CA ILE A 158 12.04 -5.93 -6.45
C ILE A 158 11.71 -7.36 -6.85
N LYS A 159 12.54 -8.31 -6.39
CA LYS A 159 12.29 -9.75 -6.53
C LYS A 159 11.84 -10.32 -5.21
N VAL A 160 10.74 -11.06 -5.20
CA VAL A 160 10.30 -11.84 -4.05
C VAL A 160 10.60 -13.30 -4.31
N LYS A 161 11.34 -13.90 -3.39
CA LYS A 161 11.76 -15.30 -3.43
C LYS A 161 11.24 -16.03 -2.20
N ASP A 162 10.92 -17.30 -2.36
CA ASP A 162 10.58 -18.16 -1.23
C ASP A 162 11.81 -18.63 -0.44
N ALA A 163 11.60 -19.58 0.48
CA ALA A 163 12.66 -20.15 1.30
C ALA A 163 13.71 -20.94 0.48
N ASP A 164 13.29 -21.56 -0.62
CA ASP A 164 14.13 -22.35 -1.54
C ASP A 164 14.90 -21.47 -2.53
N LYS A 165 14.65 -20.14 -2.48
CA LYS A 165 15.23 -19.08 -3.31
C LYS A 165 14.67 -19.06 -4.74
N ASP A 166 13.55 -19.75 -4.96
CA ASP A 166 12.82 -19.64 -6.21
C ASP A 166 12.14 -18.28 -6.28
N GLU A 167 12.27 -17.62 -7.43
CA GLU A 167 11.56 -16.38 -7.69
C GLU A 167 10.07 -16.68 -7.80
N ARG A 168 9.26 -15.99 -7.00
CA ARG A 168 7.81 -16.12 -7.00
C ARG A 168 7.13 -14.90 -7.60
N TYR A 169 7.71 -13.72 -7.38
CA TYR A 169 7.14 -12.48 -7.89
C TYR A 169 8.22 -11.46 -8.29
N ARG A 170 7.87 -10.62 -9.25
CA ARG A 170 8.59 -9.39 -9.63
C ARG A 170 7.70 -8.18 -9.43
N ILE A 171 8.27 -7.10 -8.92
CA ILE A 171 7.57 -5.84 -8.68
C ILE A 171 8.31 -4.72 -9.40
N ASN A 172 7.60 -3.92 -10.18
CA ASN A 172 8.14 -2.77 -10.92
C ASN A 172 8.40 -1.54 -10.02
N ASP A 173 8.99 -1.75 -8.84
CA ASP A 173 9.39 -0.70 -7.93
C ASP A 173 10.90 -0.75 -7.67
N PHE A 174 11.45 0.38 -7.32
CA PHE A 174 12.84 0.56 -6.93
C PHE A 174 13.01 0.89 -5.44
N ARG A 175 11.89 1.05 -4.71
CA ARG A 175 11.89 1.26 -3.25
C ARG A 175 11.57 -0.04 -2.54
N LEU A 176 12.42 -0.44 -1.61
CA LEU A 176 12.18 -1.59 -0.74
C LEU A 176 11.02 -1.26 0.21
N SER A 177 10.05 -2.16 0.35
CA SER A 177 8.92 -2.00 1.29
C SER A 177 8.58 -3.32 1.94
N SER A 178 8.29 -3.27 3.24
CA SER A 178 7.83 -4.44 4.00
C SER A 178 6.53 -5.03 3.43
N ALA A 179 5.76 -4.26 2.65
CA ALA A 179 4.59 -4.74 1.94
C ALA A 179 4.89 -5.97 1.05
N TYR A 180 6.06 -6.03 0.40
CA TYR A 180 6.35 -7.12 -0.53
C TYR A 180 6.49 -8.48 0.16
N GLY A 181 6.84 -8.50 1.44
CA GLY A 181 6.91 -9.76 2.19
C GLY A 181 5.54 -10.39 2.46
N LEU A 182 4.44 -9.63 2.37
CA LEU A 182 3.07 -10.18 2.47
C LEU A 182 2.75 -11.15 1.35
N LEU A 183 3.39 -11.02 0.17
CA LEU A 183 3.19 -11.96 -0.95
C LEU A 183 3.49 -13.41 -0.55
N LEU A 184 4.34 -13.61 0.46
CA LEU A 184 4.72 -14.92 1.01
C LEU A 184 3.81 -15.43 2.15
N ASP A 185 2.83 -14.65 2.62
CA ASP A 185 1.88 -15.11 3.65
C ASP A 185 0.58 -15.63 3.02
N GLU A 186 0.61 -16.89 2.60
CA GLU A 186 -0.49 -17.55 1.89
C GLU A 186 -1.76 -17.78 2.73
N ARG A 187 -1.70 -17.59 4.06
CA ARG A 187 -2.85 -17.77 4.95
C ARG A 187 -3.87 -16.64 4.83
N ILE A 188 -3.43 -15.48 4.32
CA ILE A 188 -4.28 -14.32 4.13
C ILE A 188 -4.81 -14.38 2.70
N LEU A 189 -6.14 -14.37 2.54
CA LEU A 189 -6.78 -14.37 1.23
C LEU A 189 -6.24 -13.23 0.35
N PRO A 190 -6.12 -13.42 -0.98
CA PRO A 190 -5.48 -12.46 -1.88
C PRO A 190 -6.01 -11.03 -1.72
N GLU A 191 -7.33 -10.85 -1.66
CA GLU A 191 -7.97 -9.55 -1.51
C GLU A 191 -7.52 -8.81 -0.25
N TYR A 192 -7.47 -9.49 0.89
CA TYR A 192 -7.01 -8.90 2.15
C TYR A 192 -5.52 -8.67 2.13
N ARG A 193 -4.75 -9.58 1.54
CA ARG A 193 -3.29 -9.45 1.39
C ARG A 193 -2.94 -8.19 0.60
N TYR A 194 -3.61 -7.94 -0.52
CA TYR A 194 -3.36 -6.76 -1.33
C TYR A 194 -3.83 -5.47 -0.64
N ILE A 195 -4.94 -5.50 0.11
CA ILE A 195 -5.33 -4.34 0.94
C ILE A 195 -4.24 -4.02 1.97
N LEU A 196 -3.72 -5.02 2.68
CA LEU A 196 -2.63 -4.82 3.63
C LEU A 196 -1.37 -4.27 2.94
N MET A 197 -1.03 -4.78 1.76
CA MET A 197 0.09 -4.28 0.96
C MET A 197 -0.10 -2.80 0.60
N ALA A 198 -1.26 -2.41 0.08
CA ALA A 198 -1.56 -1.03 -0.28
C ALA A 198 -1.43 -0.09 0.92
N GLU A 199 -1.94 -0.49 2.09
CA GLU A 199 -1.83 0.31 3.32
C GLU A 199 -0.39 0.47 3.81
N ILE A 200 0.43 -0.59 3.71
CA ILE A 200 1.85 -0.52 4.09
C ILE A 200 2.62 0.34 3.10
N LEU A 201 2.38 0.20 1.80
CA LEU A 201 3.02 1.02 0.76
C LEU A 201 2.71 2.51 0.94
N MET A 202 1.47 2.85 1.33
CA MET A 202 1.08 4.24 1.61
C MET A 202 1.76 4.84 2.85
N ARG A 203 2.39 4.03 3.69
CA ARG A 203 3.06 4.45 4.93
C ARG A 203 4.59 4.40 4.83
N GLN A 204 5.15 3.99 3.69
CA GLN A 204 6.59 3.70 3.51
C GLN A 204 7.20 4.39 2.29
#